data_AF-A0ABC9XVV9-F1
#
_entry.id   AF-A0ABC9XVV9-F1
#
_cell.length_a   1.000
_cell.length_b   1.000
_cell.length_c   1.000
_cell.angle_alpha   90.00
_cell.angle_beta   90.00
_cell.angle_gamma   90.00
#
_symmetry.space_group_name_H-M   'P 1'
#
loop_
_entity.id
_entity.type
_entity.pdbx_description
1 polymer ?
#
loop_
_entity_poly.entity_id
_entity_poly.type
_entity_poly.pdbx_seq_one_letter_code
_entity_poly.pdbx_strand_id
1 'polypeptide(L)'
;MHFLTVFWKVLFACVPPTEYCNGWACFGVSILLIGVLTALIGDLAAHFGCTVGLKDSVNAVVFVALGTSIPDTFASKVAALQDQCADASIGNVTGSNAVNVFLGLGVAWSVAAIYWAAQGRDFEVQTGTLAFSVTLFTIFAFVCISVLMYRRRPHIGGELGGPRTPKLLTAGLFLGLWLLYILFASLEAYCHIKGF
;
A
#
# COMPACT_ATOMS: atom_id res chain seq x y z
N MET A 1 0.55 20.58 -17.90
CA MET A 1 0.28 20.08 -16.53
C MET A 1 -1.00 20.66 -15.92
N HIS A 2 -1.28 21.97 -16.03
CA HIS A 2 -2.49 22.56 -15.40
C HIS A 2 -3.81 21.91 -15.84
N PHE A 3 -4.03 21.71 -17.15
CA PHE A 3 -5.27 21.12 -17.70
C PHE A 3 -5.59 19.71 -17.15
N LEU A 4 -4.58 18.83 -17.08
CA LEU A 4 -4.71 17.47 -16.53
C LEU A 4 -5.07 17.46 -15.03
N THR A 5 -4.71 18.52 -14.31
CA THR A 5 -5.00 18.66 -12.88
C THR A 5 -6.28 19.45 -12.60
N VAL A 6 -6.96 20.00 -13.61
CA VAL A 6 -8.17 20.84 -13.39
C VAL A 6 -9.24 20.06 -12.65
N PHE A 7 -9.51 18.82 -13.07
CA PHE A 7 -10.45 17.94 -12.39
C PHE A 7 -10.13 17.82 -10.89
N TRP A 8 -8.88 17.50 -10.56
CA TRP A 8 -8.42 17.39 -9.18
C TRP A 8 -8.47 18.71 -8.43
N LYS A 9 -8.11 19.83 -9.06
CA LYS A 9 -8.16 21.16 -8.44
C LYS A 9 -9.59 21.58 -8.10
N VAL A 10 -10.56 21.27 -8.97
CA VAL A 10 -11.97 21.56 -8.73
C VAL A 10 -12.52 20.65 -7.63
N LEU A 11 -12.18 19.36 -7.66
CA LEU A 11 -12.63 18.39 -6.66
C LEU A 11 -12.13 18.73 -5.25
N PHE A 12 -10.86 19.13 -5.12
CA PHE A 12 -10.25 19.53 -3.86
C PHE A 12 -10.47 21.01 -3.51
N ALA A 13 -11.09 21.82 -4.36
CA ALA A 13 -11.42 23.22 -4.05
C ALA A 13 -12.45 23.32 -2.91
N CYS A 14 -13.19 22.25 -2.63
CA CYS A 14 -14.11 22.17 -1.49
C CYS A 14 -13.39 22.01 -0.14
N VAL A 15 -12.08 21.76 -0.12
CA VAL A 15 -11.29 21.70 1.11
C VAL A 15 -11.04 23.13 1.62
N PRO A 16 -11.45 23.46 2.85
CA PRO A 16 -11.26 24.80 3.39
C PRO A 16 -9.78 25.12 3.63
N PRO A 17 -9.38 26.40 3.58
CA PRO A 17 -7.99 26.80 3.80
C PRO A 17 -7.49 26.44 5.21
N THR A 18 -6.18 26.22 5.34
CA THR A 18 -5.52 25.80 6.59
C THR A 18 -5.60 26.82 7.71
N GLU A 19 -5.92 28.08 7.38
CA GLU A 19 -6.10 29.17 8.35
C GLU A 19 -7.40 29.04 9.16
N TYR A 20 -8.38 28.28 8.65
CA TYR A 20 -9.66 28.12 9.33
C TYR A 20 -9.54 27.09 10.46
N CYS A 21 -10.05 27.45 11.65
CA CYS A 21 -10.11 26.59 12.83
C CYS A 21 -8.77 25.90 13.15
N ASN A 22 -7.64 26.61 13.09
CA ASN A 22 -6.29 26.07 13.30
C ASN A 22 -5.98 24.83 12.44
N GLY A 23 -6.54 24.75 11.23
CA GLY A 23 -6.31 23.64 10.30
C GLY A 23 -7.20 22.41 10.52
N TRP A 24 -7.96 22.34 11.61
CA TRP A 24 -8.83 21.18 11.90
C TRP A 24 -9.95 21.00 10.86
N ALA A 25 -10.51 22.11 10.36
CA ALA A 25 -11.51 22.07 9.30
C ALA A 25 -10.93 21.51 7.99
N CYS A 26 -9.73 21.96 7.62
CA CYS A 26 -9.01 21.46 6.46
C CYS A 26 -8.71 19.96 6.59
N PHE A 27 -8.23 19.54 7.76
CA PHE A 27 -7.92 18.14 8.05
C PHE A 27 -9.15 17.24 7.94
N GLY A 28 -10.25 17.59 8.62
CA GLY A 28 -11.47 16.78 8.64
C GLY A 28 -12.11 16.64 7.26
N VAL A 29 -12.24 17.75 6.52
CA VAL A 29 -12.82 17.73 5.16
C VAL A 29 -11.92 16.97 4.19
N SER A 30 -10.60 17.11 4.30
CA SER A 30 -9.65 16.35 3.47
C SER A 30 -9.77 14.85 3.70
N ILE A 31 -9.82 14.40 4.96
CA ILE A 31 -10.00 12.99 5.29
C ILE A 31 -11.32 12.45 4.73
N LEU A 32 -12.41 13.20 4.89
CA LEU A 32 -13.71 12.77 4.36
C LEU A 32 -13.69 12.66 2.83
N LEU A 33 -13.14 13.65 2.13
CA LEU A 33 -13.06 13.64 0.68
C LEU A 33 -12.18 12.48 0.18
N ILE A 34 -11.01 12.26 0.80
CA ILE A 34 -10.14 11.13 0.50
C ILE A 34 -10.87 9.80 0.75
N GLY A 35 -11.61 9.68 1.85
CA GLY A 35 -12.40 8.49 2.14
C GLY A 35 -13.45 8.19 1.07
N VAL A 36 -14.22 9.20 0.65
CA VAL A 36 -15.22 9.05 -0.43
C VAL A 36 -14.57 8.68 -1.76
N LEU A 37 -13.49 9.36 -2.13
CA LEU A 37 -12.73 9.04 -3.35
C LEU A 37 -12.20 7.61 -3.33
N THR A 38 -11.65 7.18 -2.19
CA THR A 38 -11.09 5.84 -2.03
C THR A 38 -12.17 4.77 -2.18
N ALA A 39 -13.36 4.99 -1.60
CA ALA A 39 -14.50 4.08 -1.78
C ALA A 39 -14.93 4.00 -3.26
N LEU A 40 -15.09 5.14 -3.93
CA LEU A 40 -15.46 5.19 -5.35
C LEU A 40 -14.43 4.50 -6.25
N ILE A 41 -13.14 4.75 -6.00
CA ILE A 41 -12.04 4.12 -6.77
C ILE A 41 -12.01 2.61 -6.52
N GLY A 42 -12.27 2.16 -5.28
CA GLY A 42 -12.38 0.75 -4.94
C GLY A 42 -13.48 0.04 -5.73
N ASP A 43 -14.68 0.61 -5.77
CA ASP A 43 -15.82 0.06 -6.51
C ASP A 43 -15.56 0.05 -8.03
N LEU A 44 -14.97 1.13 -8.57
CA LEU A 44 -14.59 1.21 -9.98
C LEU A 44 -13.51 0.17 -10.33
N ALA A 45 -12.53 -0.04 -9.45
CA ALA A 45 -11.50 -1.04 -9.63
C ALA A 45 -12.09 -2.46 -9.63
N ALA A 46 -13.04 -2.76 -8.75
CA ALA A 46 -13.74 -4.05 -8.73
C ALA A 46 -14.54 -4.28 -10.02
N HIS A 47 -15.32 -3.30 -10.46
CA HIS A 47 -16.05 -3.38 -11.73
C HIS A 47 -15.13 -3.54 -12.94
N PHE A 48 -14.03 -2.78 -12.97
CA PHE A 48 -13.03 -2.91 -14.03
C PHE A 48 -12.44 -4.31 -14.06
N GLY A 49 -12.05 -4.85 -12.90
CA GLY A 49 -11.56 -6.23 -12.76
C GLY A 49 -12.53 -7.25 -13.39
N CYS A 50 -13.82 -7.14 -13.07
CA CYS A 50 -14.87 -7.97 -13.66
C CYS A 50 -14.96 -7.84 -15.18
N THR A 51 -14.87 -6.63 -15.74
CA THR A 51 -14.96 -6.42 -17.20
C THR A 51 -13.76 -6.95 -17.97
N VAL A 52 -12.58 -6.94 -17.36
CA VAL A 52 -11.33 -7.47 -17.94
C VAL A 52 -11.19 -8.97 -17.70
N GLY A 53 -12.03 -9.56 -16.84
CA GLY A 53 -11.96 -10.98 -16.46
C GLY A 53 -10.85 -11.28 -15.45
N LEU A 54 -10.42 -10.28 -14.68
CA LEU A 54 -9.44 -10.46 -13.61
C LEU A 54 -10.11 -10.98 -12.34
N LYS A 55 -9.52 -11.98 -11.69
CA LYS A 55 -9.95 -12.41 -10.36
C LYS A 55 -9.77 -11.27 -9.35
N ASP A 56 -10.71 -11.15 -8.42
CA ASP A 56 -10.72 -10.09 -7.39
C ASP A 56 -9.42 -10.03 -6.59
N SER A 57 -8.85 -11.19 -6.25
CA SER A 57 -7.57 -11.28 -5.53
C SER A 57 -6.41 -10.67 -6.32
N VAL A 58 -6.35 -10.92 -7.63
CA VAL A 58 -5.33 -10.35 -8.52
C VAL A 58 -5.54 -8.85 -8.71
N ASN A 59 -6.79 -8.43 -8.89
CA ASN A 59 -7.13 -7.01 -8.99
C ASN A 59 -6.74 -6.22 -7.74
N ALA A 60 -7.00 -6.79 -6.55
CA ALA A 60 -6.62 -6.18 -5.28
C ALA A 60 -5.09 -6.06 -5.11
N VAL A 61 -4.34 -7.12 -5.42
CA VAL A 61 -2.87 -7.14 -5.31
C VAL A 61 -2.20 -6.21 -6.32
N VAL A 62 -2.76 -6.05 -7.52
CA VAL A 62 -2.14 -5.27 -8.60
C VAL A 62 -2.58 -3.82 -8.60
N PHE A 63 -3.88 -3.53 -8.56
CA PHE A 63 -4.39 -2.18 -8.77
C PHE A 63 -4.63 -1.45 -7.46
N VAL A 64 -5.31 -2.08 -6.51
CA VAL A 64 -5.66 -1.45 -5.23
C VAL A 64 -4.39 -1.23 -4.39
N ALA A 65 -3.58 -2.27 -4.20
CA ALA A 65 -2.35 -2.17 -3.39
C ALA A 65 -1.31 -1.21 -4.01
N LEU A 66 -1.19 -1.18 -5.34
CA LEU A 66 -0.30 -0.26 -6.05
C LEU A 66 -0.80 1.19 -5.95
N GLY A 67 -2.12 1.39 -6.10
CA GLY A 67 -2.76 2.70 -6.04
C GLY A 67 -2.56 3.41 -4.70
N THR A 68 -2.52 2.66 -3.60
CA THR A 68 -2.23 3.20 -2.26
C THR A 68 -0.74 3.35 -1.98
N SER A 69 0.07 2.35 -2.35
CA SER A 69 1.49 2.29 -1.97
C SER A 69 2.42 3.19 -2.80
N ILE A 70 2.07 3.50 -4.06
CA ILE A 70 2.88 4.40 -4.90
C ILE A 70 2.93 5.83 -4.33
N PRO A 71 1.80 6.49 -4.01
CA PRO A 71 1.79 7.79 -3.36
C PRO A 71 2.61 7.80 -2.06
N ASP A 72 2.44 6.79 -1.20
CA ASP A 72 3.19 6.66 0.05
C ASP A 72 4.70 6.53 -0.20
N THR A 73 5.09 5.76 -1.22
CA THR A 73 6.49 5.63 -1.63
C THR A 73 7.08 6.97 -2.07
N PHE A 74 6.33 7.77 -2.83
CA PHE A 74 6.78 9.11 -3.25
C PHE A 74 6.87 10.07 -2.06
N ALA A 75 5.88 10.07 -1.16
CA ALA A 75 5.89 10.88 0.06
C ALA A 75 7.11 10.53 0.95
N SER A 76 7.34 9.25 1.21
CA SER A 76 8.50 8.77 1.97
C SER A 76 9.83 9.11 1.28
N LYS A 77 9.90 8.99 -0.05
CA LYS A 77 11.11 9.39 -0.80
C LYS A 77 11.38 10.89 -0.65
N VAL A 78 10.36 11.74 -0.78
CA VAL A 78 10.50 13.20 -0.63
C VAL A 78 10.94 13.53 0.80
N ALA A 79 10.30 12.92 1.81
CA ALA A 79 10.68 13.09 3.20
C ALA A 79 12.14 12.68 3.46
N ALA A 80 12.58 11.54 2.93
CA ALA A 80 13.96 11.07 3.08
C ALA A 80 15.00 11.94 2.34
N LEU A 81 14.61 12.69 1.32
CA LEU A 81 15.49 13.63 0.62
C LEU A 81 15.59 14.99 1.33
N GLN A 82 14.54 15.36 2.07
CA GLN A 82 14.44 16.66 2.75
C GLN A 82 14.94 16.60 4.20
N ASP A 83 14.87 15.44 4.85
CA ASP A 83 15.30 15.21 6.22
C ASP A 83 16.69 14.54 6.26
N GLN A 84 17.59 15.05 7.10
CA GLN A 84 18.95 14.52 7.26
C GLN A 84 18.96 13.14 7.90
N CYS A 85 18.03 12.88 8.83
CA CYS A 85 17.94 11.61 9.56
C CYS A 85 16.93 10.64 8.93
N ALA A 86 16.11 11.13 7.98
CA ALA A 86 14.99 10.41 7.37
C ALA A 86 13.94 9.87 8.38
N ASP A 87 13.86 10.48 9.57
CA ASP A 87 12.91 10.09 10.62
C ASP A 87 11.47 10.25 10.14
N ALA A 88 11.20 11.33 9.40
CA ALA A 88 9.89 11.58 8.79
C ALA A 88 9.50 10.48 7.79
N SER A 89 10.47 9.94 7.04
CA SER A 89 10.22 8.83 6.10
C SER A 89 9.89 7.54 6.85
N ILE A 90 10.59 7.25 7.95
CA ILE A 90 10.31 6.06 8.78
C ILE A 90 8.92 6.15 9.40
N GLY A 91 8.56 7.33 9.92
CA GLY A 91 7.22 7.60 10.45
C GLY A 91 6.12 7.39 9.40
N ASN A 92 6.31 7.89 8.18
CA ASN A 92 5.35 7.71 7.09
C ASN A 92 5.16 6.23 6.70
N VAL A 93 6.26 5.49 6.49
CA VAL A 93 6.17 4.06 6.09
C VAL A 93 5.59 3.20 7.21
N THR A 94 5.98 3.44 8.46
CA THR A 94 5.52 2.64 9.59
C THR A 94 4.06 2.97 9.93
N GLY A 95 3.71 4.26 9.92
CA GLY A 95 2.36 4.74 10.21
C GLY A 95 1.32 4.27 9.18
N SER A 96 1.60 4.41 7.88
CA SER A 96 0.70 3.96 6.82
C SER A 96 0.40 2.45 6.90
N ASN A 97 1.43 1.62 7.09
CA ASN A 97 1.25 0.18 7.26
C ASN A 97 0.51 -0.19 8.55
N ALA A 98 0.79 0.49 9.66
CA ALA A 98 0.07 0.29 10.90
C ALA A 98 -1.42 0.62 10.76
N VAL A 99 -1.75 1.73 10.08
CA VAL A 99 -3.15 2.08 9.78
C VAL A 99 -3.82 1.02 8.90
N ASN A 100 -3.15 0.52 7.87
CA ASN A 100 -3.72 -0.53 7.02
C ASN A 100 -4.05 -1.82 7.79
N VAL A 101 -3.16 -2.25 8.70
CA VAL A 101 -3.37 -3.48 9.47
C VAL A 101 -4.38 -3.26 10.61
N PHE A 102 -4.19 -2.24 11.45
CA PHE A 102 -5.02 -2.06 12.64
C PHE A 102 -6.37 -1.42 12.33
N LEU A 103 -6.39 -0.36 11.53
CA LEU A 103 -7.62 0.35 11.19
C LEU A 103 -8.30 -0.29 9.97
N GLY A 104 -7.56 -0.59 8.91
CA GLY A 104 -8.12 -1.20 7.69
C GLY A 104 -8.67 -2.61 7.94
N LEU A 105 -7.80 -3.55 8.31
CA LEU A 105 -8.21 -4.93 8.56
C LEU A 105 -8.83 -5.12 9.95
N GLY A 106 -8.20 -4.59 11.00
CA GLY A 106 -8.60 -4.84 12.39
C GLY A 106 -9.99 -4.31 12.75
N VAL A 107 -10.32 -3.07 12.37
CA VAL A 107 -11.65 -2.50 12.65
C VAL A 107 -12.73 -3.20 11.82
N ALA A 108 -12.49 -3.42 10.52
CA ALA A 108 -13.45 -4.10 9.65
C ALA A 108 -13.78 -5.51 10.16
N TRP A 109 -12.76 -6.28 10.55
CA TRP A 109 -12.94 -7.60 11.17
C TRP A 109 -13.73 -7.50 12.48
N SER A 110 -13.33 -6.60 13.37
CA SER A 110 -13.97 -6.44 14.69
C SER A 110 -15.45 -6.12 14.56
N VAL A 111 -15.81 -5.20 13.65
CA VAL A 111 -17.21 -4.85 13.36
C VAL A 111 -17.99 -6.05 12.82
N ALA A 112 -17.42 -6.81 11.87
CA ALA A 112 -18.05 -8.00 11.33
C ALA A 112 -18.26 -9.08 12.40
N ALA A 113 -17.24 -9.36 13.22
CA ALA A 113 -17.31 -10.35 14.28
C ALA A 113 -18.38 -9.99 15.33
N ILE A 114 -18.45 -8.73 15.77
CA ILE A 114 -19.47 -8.25 16.71
C ILE A 114 -20.88 -8.38 16.10
N TYR A 115 -21.04 -8.02 14.83
CA TYR A 115 -22.32 -8.12 14.13
C TYR A 115 -22.83 -9.56 14.07
N TRP A 116 -21.97 -10.51 13.67
CA TRP A 116 -22.35 -11.93 13.58
C TRP A 116 -22.57 -12.57 14.95
N ALA A 117 -21.76 -12.22 15.94
CA ALA A 117 -21.96 -12.66 17.31
C ALA A 117 -23.32 -12.19 17.87
N ALA A 118 -23.74 -10.96 17.56
CA ALA A 118 -25.06 -10.45 17.94
C ALA A 118 -26.22 -11.21 17.26
N GLN A 119 -25.98 -11.83 16.10
CA GLN A 119 -26.92 -12.71 15.40
C GLN A 119 -26.85 -14.17 15.87
N GLY A 120 -26.02 -14.49 16.85
CA GLY A 120 -25.82 -15.85 17.35
C GLY A 120 -25.12 -16.78 16.35
N ARG A 121 -24.31 -16.23 15.43
CA ARG A 121 -23.55 -16.99 14.44
C ARG A 121 -22.06 -16.76 14.62
N ASP A 122 -21.28 -17.78 14.32
CA ASP A 122 -19.82 -17.66 14.26
C ASP A 122 -19.39 -16.94 12.98
N PHE A 123 -18.41 -16.04 13.12
CA PHE A 123 -17.81 -15.33 11.98
C PHE A 123 -16.61 -16.11 11.45
N GLU A 124 -16.81 -16.84 10.35
CA GLU A 124 -15.75 -17.56 9.65
C GLU A 124 -15.35 -16.84 8.37
N VAL A 125 -14.03 -16.64 8.17
CA VAL A 125 -13.45 -16.03 6.97
C VAL A 125 -12.59 -17.06 6.26
N GLN A 126 -12.89 -17.31 4.98
CA GLN A 126 -12.08 -18.22 4.16
C GLN A 126 -10.74 -17.56 3.82
N THR A 127 -9.64 -18.21 4.18
CA THR A 127 -8.28 -17.70 3.97
C THR A 127 -7.83 -17.78 2.51
N GLY A 128 -8.42 -18.66 1.70
CA GLY A 128 -8.15 -18.75 0.25
C GLY A 128 -6.65 -18.78 -0.07
N THR A 129 -6.23 -17.89 -0.96
CA THR A 129 -4.84 -17.76 -1.46
C THR A 129 -3.90 -16.96 -0.52
N LEU A 130 -4.41 -16.56 0.65
CA LEU A 130 -3.69 -15.67 1.57
C LEU A 130 -2.44 -16.33 2.13
N ALA A 131 -2.51 -17.61 2.49
CA ALA A 131 -1.38 -18.35 3.07
C ALA A 131 -0.18 -18.35 2.11
N PHE A 132 -0.41 -18.74 0.85
CA PHE A 132 0.59 -18.71 -0.20
C PHE A 132 1.20 -17.30 -0.38
N SER A 133 0.34 -16.28 -0.47
CA SER A 133 0.76 -14.90 -0.69
C SER A 133 1.61 -14.36 0.48
N VAL A 134 1.22 -14.64 1.72
CA VAL A 134 1.93 -14.20 2.93
C VAL A 134 3.29 -14.90 3.03
N THR A 135 3.36 -16.20 2.76
CA THR A 135 4.64 -16.92 2.77
C THR A 135 5.59 -16.41 1.70
N LEU A 136 5.10 -16.20 0.47
CA LEU A 136 5.91 -15.67 -0.63
C LEU A 136 6.44 -14.27 -0.30
N PHE A 137 5.57 -13.39 0.21
CA PHE A 137 5.95 -12.05 0.66
C PHE A 137 7.02 -12.12 1.75
N THR A 138 6.87 -13.01 2.73
CA THR A 138 7.81 -13.17 3.84
C THR A 138 9.19 -13.61 3.34
N ILE A 139 9.26 -14.57 2.41
CA ILE A 139 10.52 -15.02 1.80
C ILE A 139 11.22 -13.85 1.11
N PHE A 140 10.49 -13.10 0.28
CA PHE A 140 11.07 -11.95 -0.42
C PHE A 140 11.46 -10.81 0.53
N ALA A 141 10.70 -10.59 1.61
CA ALA A 141 11.07 -9.63 2.65
C ALA A 141 12.39 -10.01 3.32
N PHE A 142 12.62 -11.29 3.63
CA PHE A 142 13.91 -11.75 4.15
C PHE A 142 15.06 -11.50 3.19
N VAL A 143 14.86 -11.74 1.88
CA VAL A 143 15.86 -11.40 0.85
C VAL A 143 16.12 -9.90 0.83
N CYS A 144 15.08 -9.07 0.82
CA CYS A 144 15.21 -7.61 0.82
C CYS A 144 15.97 -7.10 2.05
N ILE A 145 15.62 -7.57 3.25
CA ILE A 145 16.29 -7.21 4.50
C ILE A 145 17.76 -7.64 4.47
N SER A 146 18.05 -8.86 4.03
CA SER A 146 19.42 -9.37 3.94
C SER A 146 20.27 -8.52 3.00
N VAL A 147 19.72 -8.12 1.86
CA VAL A 147 20.38 -7.22 0.89
C VAL A 147 20.61 -5.84 1.49
N LEU A 148 19.62 -5.27 2.21
CA LEU A 148 19.77 -3.97 2.88
C LEU A 148 20.85 -4.03 3.97
N MET A 149 20.85 -5.09 4.80
CA MET A 149 21.87 -5.30 5.84
C MET A 149 23.26 -5.44 5.23
N TYR A 150 23.39 -6.16 4.10
CA TYR A 150 24.64 -6.24 3.37
C TYR A 150 25.09 -4.86 2.84
N ARG A 151 24.15 -4.06 2.31
CA ARG A 151 24.42 -2.72 1.77
C ARG A 151 24.82 -1.70 2.84
N ARG A 152 24.42 -1.91 4.10
CA ARG A 152 24.82 -1.08 5.24
C ARG A 152 26.28 -1.25 5.65
N ARG A 153 26.99 -2.26 5.13
CA ARG A 153 28.40 -2.45 5.50
C ARG A 153 29.25 -1.22 5.13
N PRO A 154 30.24 -0.83 5.96
CA PRO A 154 30.98 0.42 5.80
C PRO A 154 31.65 0.61 4.42
N HIS A 155 32.05 -0.48 3.77
CA HIS A 155 32.67 -0.44 2.45
C HIS A 155 31.72 -0.06 1.31
N ILE A 156 30.40 -0.21 1.49
CA ILE A 156 29.39 0.18 0.49
C ILE A 156 28.77 1.54 0.84
N GLY A 157 28.58 1.83 2.14
CA GLY A 157 28.03 3.12 2.60
C GLY A 157 26.55 3.33 2.24
N GLY A 158 25.72 2.28 2.34
CA GLY A 158 24.36 2.26 1.80
C GLY A 158 23.23 2.80 2.69
N GLU A 159 23.50 3.49 3.80
CA GLU A 159 22.47 3.89 4.80
C GLU A 159 21.40 4.84 4.23
N LEU A 160 21.77 5.87 3.48
CA LEU A 160 20.85 6.88 2.89
C LEU A 160 21.01 6.97 1.37
N GLY A 161 20.79 5.84 0.70
CA GLY A 161 20.84 5.73 -0.76
C GLY A 161 22.22 5.38 -1.32
N GLY A 162 23.31 5.76 -0.66
CA GLY A 162 24.67 5.31 -1.01
C GLY A 162 25.10 5.60 -2.46
N PRO A 163 26.13 4.89 -2.97
CA PRO A 163 26.64 5.08 -4.33
C PRO A 163 25.62 4.71 -5.41
N ARG A 164 25.67 5.37 -6.57
CA ARG A 164 24.66 5.23 -7.65
C ARG A 164 24.47 3.79 -8.13
N THR A 165 25.56 3.06 -8.34
CA THR A 165 25.53 1.68 -8.85
C THR A 165 24.82 0.70 -7.91
N PRO A 166 25.26 0.52 -6.64
CA PRO A 166 24.57 -0.38 -5.70
C PRO A 166 23.13 0.06 -5.41
N LYS A 167 22.85 1.38 -5.41
CA LYS A 167 21.48 1.90 -5.30
C LYS A 167 20.58 1.42 -6.44
N LEU A 168 21.04 1.56 -7.69
CA LEU A 168 20.25 1.19 -8.86
C LEU A 168 20.06 -0.32 -8.96
N LEU A 169 21.10 -1.10 -8.68
CA LEU A 169 21.03 -2.56 -8.66
C LEU A 169 20.04 -3.07 -7.60
N THR A 170 20.11 -2.53 -6.38
CA THR A 170 19.18 -2.94 -5.31
C THR A 170 17.75 -2.49 -5.56
N ALA A 171 17.55 -1.29 -6.12
CA ALA A 171 16.21 -0.85 -6.54
C ALA A 171 15.63 -1.76 -7.64
N GLY A 172 16.43 -2.12 -8.64
CA GLY A 172 16.04 -3.05 -9.70
C GLY A 172 15.68 -4.44 -9.16
N LEU A 173 16.47 -4.96 -8.21
CA LEU A 173 16.17 -6.22 -7.53
C LEU A 173 14.82 -6.16 -6.79
N PHE A 174 14.55 -5.10 -6.03
CA PHE A 174 13.31 -4.99 -5.25
C PHE A 174 12.08 -4.83 -6.14
N LEU A 175 12.18 -4.05 -7.21
CA LEU A 175 11.12 -3.98 -8.22
C LEU A 175 10.91 -5.34 -8.91
N GLY A 176 11.99 -6.06 -9.20
CA GLY A 176 11.93 -7.41 -9.76
C GLY A 176 11.25 -8.41 -8.83
N LEU A 177 11.58 -8.41 -7.54
CA LEU A 177 10.94 -9.26 -6.53
C LEU A 177 9.46 -8.93 -6.36
N TRP A 178 9.09 -7.65 -6.43
CA TRP A 178 7.68 -7.24 -6.40
C TRP A 178 6.91 -7.71 -7.64
N LEU A 179 7.47 -7.58 -8.84
CA LEU A 179 6.86 -8.12 -10.07
C LEU A 179 6.74 -9.65 -10.02
N LEU A 180 7.75 -10.33 -9.48
CA LEU A 180 7.75 -11.77 -9.27
C LEU A 180 6.67 -12.20 -8.28
N TYR A 181 6.46 -11.41 -7.21
CA TYR A 181 5.38 -11.62 -6.24
C TYR A 181 4.01 -11.55 -6.92
N ILE A 182 3.77 -10.48 -7.70
CA ILE A 182 2.53 -10.32 -8.47
C ILE A 182 2.32 -11.50 -9.41
N LEU A 183 3.36 -11.91 -10.14
CA LEU A 183 3.30 -13.02 -11.08
C LEU A 183 2.89 -14.32 -10.39
N PHE A 184 3.59 -14.71 -9.32
CA PHE A 184 3.29 -15.96 -8.63
C PHE A 184 1.94 -15.94 -7.90
N ALA A 185 1.60 -14.83 -7.24
CA ALA A 185 0.28 -14.67 -6.63
C ALA A 185 -0.84 -14.77 -7.67
N SER A 186 -0.62 -14.22 -8.87
CA SER A 186 -1.57 -14.33 -9.98
C SER A 186 -1.67 -15.76 -10.51
N LEU A 187 -0.54 -16.45 -10.71
CA LEU A 187 -0.52 -17.83 -11.20
C LEU A 187 -1.21 -18.79 -10.24
N GLU A 188 -1.02 -18.61 -8.94
CA GLU A 188 -1.74 -19.39 -7.92
C GLU A 188 -3.23 -19.04 -7.91
N ALA A 189 -3.58 -17.75 -7.99
CA ALA A 189 -4.97 -17.32 -8.07
C ALA A 189 -5.70 -17.92 -9.28
N TYR A 190 -5.04 -18.06 -10.44
CA TYR A 190 -5.59 -18.72 -11.63
C TYR A 190 -5.41 -20.25 -11.64
N CYS A 191 -5.05 -20.87 -10.52
CA CYS A 191 -4.87 -22.31 -10.36
C CYS A 191 -3.81 -22.92 -11.30
N HIS A 192 -2.88 -22.13 -11.83
CA HIS A 192 -1.77 -22.63 -12.66
C HIS A 192 -0.66 -23.24 -11.80
N ILE A 193 -0.52 -22.74 -10.56
CA ILE A 193 0.35 -23.30 -9.53
C ILE A 193 -0.55 -23.70 -8.37
N LYS A 194 -0.27 -24.86 -7.75
CA LYS A 194 -0.93 -25.23 -6.50
C LYS A 194 -0.28 -24.50 -5.35
N GLY A 195 -1.06 -23.66 -4.67
CA GLY A 195 -0.74 -23.19 -3.32
C GLY A 195 -0.76 -24.35 -2.32
N PHE A 196 -0.39 -24.06 -1.08
CA PHE A 196 -0.43 -24.97 0.06
C PHE A 196 -1.39 -24.43 1.11
#